data_AF-A0A3S2YGE8-F1
#
_entry.id   AF-A0A3S2YGE8-F1
#
_cell.length_a   1.000
_cell.length_b   1.000
_cell.length_c   1.000
_cell.angle_alpha   90.00
_cell.angle_beta   90.00
_cell.angle_gamma   90.00
#
_symmetry.space_group_name_H-M   'P 1'
#
loop_
_entity.id
_entity.type
_entity.pdbx_description
1 polymer ?
#
loop_
_entity_poly.entity_id
_entity_poly.type
_entity_poly.pdbx_seq_one_letter_code
_entity_poly.pdbx_strand_id
1 'polypeptide(L)'
;MPKIPFPAAAAGLAEQPNLDTAIEETYNAMALLDIASFCADDLAEILDTPHNQIVGSLGRLLRLASGQVMTALTALEQMEKSA
;
A
#
# COMPACT_ATOMS: atom_id res chain seq x y z
N MET A 1 29.96 -13.62 -0.03
CA MET A 1 29.03 -12.52 0.28
C MET A 1 28.37 -12.81 1.62
N PRO A 2 28.43 -11.92 2.62
CA PRO A 2 27.75 -12.13 3.89
C PRO A 2 26.24 -12.09 3.68
N LYS A 3 25.53 -13.14 4.12
CA LYS A 3 24.07 -13.18 4.16
C LYS A 3 23.61 -12.25 5.28
N ILE A 4 23.07 -11.10 4.92
CA ILE A 4 22.37 -10.23 5.88
C ILE A 4 21.14 -11.02 6.35
N PRO A 5 21.01 -11.34 7.65
CA PRO A 5 19.79 -11.95 8.15
C PRO A 5 18.68 -10.90 8.12
N PHE A 6 17.61 -11.18 7.37
CA PHE A 6 16.37 -10.42 7.49
C PHE A 6 15.87 -10.52 8.93
N PRO A 7 15.41 -9.43 9.56
CA PRO A 7 14.86 -9.50 10.90
C PRO A 7 13.63 -10.41 10.88
N ALA A 8 13.65 -11.43 11.73
CA ALA A 8 12.50 -12.29 11.98
C ALA A 8 11.35 -11.39 12.46
N ALA A 9 10.24 -11.41 11.73
CA ALA A 9 9.01 -10.76 12.14
C ALA A 9 8.70 -11.19 13.58
N ALA A 10 8.66 -10.23 14.49
CA ALA A 10 8.20 -10.48 15.85
C ALA A 10 6.81 -11.10 15.74
N ALA A 11 6.69 -12.33 16.22
CA ALA A 11 5.42 -13.00 16.40
C ALA A 11 4.65 -12.26 17.51
N GLY A 12 4.05 -11.13 17.16
CA GLY A 12 2.95 -10.55 17.91
C GLY A 12 1.79 -11.54 17.85
N LEU A 13 1.19 -11.83 19.00
CA LEU A 13 -0.05 -12.58 19.10
C LEU A 13 -1.04 -12.00 18.10
N ALA A 14 -1.45 -12.80 17.10
CA ALA A 14 -2.46 -12.41 16.14
C ALA A 14 -3.80 -12.26 16.87
N GLU A 15 -4.04 -11.07 17.42
CA GLU A 15 -5.38 -10.59 17.68
C GLU A 15 -6.12 -10.73 16.35
N GLN A 16 -7.21 -11.50 16.32
CA GLN A 16 -8.04 -11.56 15.12
C GLN A 16 -8.46 -10.12 14.84
N PRO A 17 -8.06 -9.53 13.71
CA PRO A 17 -8.37 -8.13 13.44
C PRO A 17 -9.89 -8.02 13.48
N ASN A 18 -10.40 -7.16 14.37
CA ASN A 18 -11.81 -6.84 14.35
C ASN A 18 -12.11 -6.12 13.02
N LEU A 19 -13.33 -6.28 12.50
CA LEU A 19 -13.71 -5.78 11.18
C LEU A 19 -13.47 -4.27 11.05
N ASP A 20 -13.73 -3.51 12.11
CA ASP A 20 -13.56 -2.06 12.17
C ASP A 20 -12.07 -1.66 12.01
N THR A 21 -11.17 -2.37 12.69
CA THR A 21 -9.72 -2.20 12.58
C THR A 21 -9.24 -2.55 11.17
N ALA A 22 -9.77 -3.62 10.56
CA ALA A 22 -9.42 -3.95 9.18
C ALA A 22 -9.89 -2.86 8.18
N ILE A 23 -11.07 -2.27 8.39
CA ILE A 23 -11.58 -1.16 7.60
C ILE A 23 -10.68 0.07 7.77
N GLU A 24 -10.37 0.45 9.02
CA GLU A 24 -9.49 1.59 9.33
C GLU A 24 -8.09 1.41 8.74
N GLU A 25 -7.48 0.23 8.87
CA GLU A 25 -6.19 -0.10 8.27
C GLU A 25 -6.22 0.02 6.74
N THR A 26 -7.32 -0.38 6.11
CA THR A 26 -7.49 -0.30 4.65
C THR A 26 -7.62 1.16 4.19
N TYR A 27 -8.33 2.00 4.93
CA TYR A 27 -8.37 3.46 4.70
C TYR A 27 -6.98 4.10 4.85
N ASN A 28 -6.25 3.76 5.91
CA ASN A 28 -4.89 4.25 6.13
C ASN A 28 -3.93 3.81 5.02
N ALA A 29 -4.02 2.57 4.57
CA ALA A 29 -3.24 2.06 3.44
C ALA A 29 -3.54 2.83 2.15
N MET A 30 -4.80 3.16 1.90
CA MET A 30 -5.21 3.95 0.74
C MET A 30 -4.59 5.36 0.78
N ALA A 31 -4.67 6.04 1.93
CA ALA A 31 -4.07 7.37 2.11
C ALA A 31 -2.55 7.35 1.90
N LEU A 32 -1.84 6.32 2.37
CA LEU A 32 -0.41 6.17 2.15
C LEU A 32 -0.07 5.95 0.67
N LEU A 33 -0.88 5.19 -0.07
CA LEU A 33 -0.69 4.96 -1.49
C LEU A 33 -0.91 6.23 -2.33
N ASP A 34 -1.86 7.08 -1.92
CA ASP A 34 -2.09 8.38 -2.57
C ASP A 34 -0.89 9.31 -2.36
N ILE A 35 -0.37 9.40 -1.13
CA ILE A 35 0.84 10.17 -0.83
C ILE A 35 2.04 9.63 -1.61
N ALA A 36 2.23 8.31 -1.63
CA ALA A 36 3.32 7.69 -2.37
C ALA A 36 3.21 7.98 -3.89
N SER A 37 1.99 8.00 -4.43
CA SER A 37 1.75 8.30 -5.85
C SER A 37 2.09 9.75 -6.15
N PHE A 38 1.67 10.68 -5.29
CA PHE A 38 2.01 12.10 -5.41
C PHE A 38 3.53 12.32 -5.39
N CYS A 39 4.23 11.74 -4.41
CA CYS A 39 5.70 11.82 -4.33
C CYS A 39 6.39 11.21 -5.56
N ALA A 40 5.83 10.13 -6.13
CA ALA A 40 6.37 9.54 -7.35
C ALA A 40 6.18 10.49 -8.55
N ASP A 41 5.01 11.10 -8.71
CA ASP A 41 4.75 12.04 -9.80
C ASP A 41 5.69 13.27 -9.70
N ASP A 42 5.86 13.86 -8.52
CA ASP A 42 6.83 14.93 -8.26
C ASP A 42 8.26 14.52 -8.65
N LEU A 43 8.69 13.31 -8.28
CA LEU A 43 10.02 12.79 -8.61
C LEU A 43 10.19 12.60 -10.13
N ALA A 44 9.12 12.24 -10.85
CA ALA A 44 9.16 12.05 -12.29
C ALA A 44 9.35 13.37 -13.05
N GLU A 45 8.87 14.49 -12.50
CA GLU A 45 9.05 15.83 -13.07
C GLU A 45 10.49 16.36 -12.89
N ILE A 46 11.16 15.97 -11.80
CA ILE A 46 12.50 16.45 -11.45
C ILE A 46 13.61 15.63 -12.15
N LEU A 47 13.33 14.36 -12.47
CA LEU A 47 14.33 13.44 -12.99
C LEU A 47 14.41 13.45 -14.52
N ASP A 48 15.64 13.49 -15.03
CA ASP A 48 15.92 13.23 -16.44
C ASP A 48 15.84 11.73 -16.78
N THR A 49 15.73 11.43 -18.07
CA THR A 49 15.78 10.06 -18.59
C THR A 49 17.16 9.45 -18.29
N PRO A 50 17.26 8.17 -17.84
CA PRO A 50 16.23 7.14 -17.73
C PRO A 50 15.52 7.07 -16.37
N HIS A 51 15.92 7.88 -15.38
CA HIS A 51 15.44 7.74 -14.00
C HIS A 51 13.93 8.01 -13.88
N ASN A 52 13.38 8.90 -14.71
CA ASN A 52 11.93 9.12 -14.76
C ASN A 52 11.14 7.87 -15.20
N GLN A 53 11.73 6.95 -15.96
CA GLN A 53 11.05 5.73 -16.42
C GLN A 53 10.86 4.73 -15.28
N ILE A 54 11.81 4.69 -14.36
CA ILE A 54 11.73 3.88 -13.13
C ILE A 54 10.59 4.42 -12.27
N VAL A 55 10.52 5.75 -12.12
CA VAL A 55 9.46 6.41 -11.35
C VAL A 55 8.09 6.23 -12.01
N GLY A 56 8.00 6.34 -13.34
CA GLY A 56 6.78 6.03 -14.06
C GLY A 56 6.34 4.57 -13.89
N SER A 57 7.28 3.64 -13.72
CA SER A 57 6.98 2.23 -13.39
C SER A 57 6.49 2.07 -11.96
N LEU A 58 7.09 2.78 -11.00
CA LEU A 58 6.63 2.84 -9.62
C LEU A 58 5.20 3.42 -9.53
N GLY A 59 4.92 4.53 -10.20
CA GLY A 59 3.58 5.13 -10.23
C GLY A 59 2.51 4.23 -10.84
N ARG A 60 2.87 3.32 -11.77
CA ARG A 60 1.95 2.27 -12.25
C ARG A 60 1.68 1.20 -11.19
N LEU A 61 2.70 0.77 -10.45
CA LEU A 61 2.55 -0.19 -9.36
C LEU A 61 1.69 0.37 -8.22
N LEU A 62 1.90 1.63 -7.85
CA LEU A 62 1.10 2.30 -6.82
C LEU A 62 -0.37 2.40 -7.20
N ARG A 63 -0.67 2.70 -8.46
CA ARG A 63 -2.05 2.68 -8.98
C ARG A 63 -2.70 1.29 -8.91
N LEU A 64 -1.96 0.23 -9.24
CA LEU A 64 -2.46 -1.13 -9.11
C LEU A 64 -2.72 -1.51 -7.66
N ALA A 65 -1.81 -1.15 -6.75
CA ALA A 65 -1.98 -1.35 -5.32
C ALA A 65 -3.21 -0.60 -4.77
N SER A 66 -3.41 0.66 -5.18
CA SER A 66 -4.57 1.46 -4.77
C SER A 66 -5.89 0.82 -5.24
N GLY A 67 -5.94 0.31 -6.47
CA GLY A 67 -7.11 -0.44 -6.97
C GLY A 67 -7.39 -1.72 -6.17
N GLN A 68 -6.36 -2.44 -5.73
CA GLN A 68 -6.52 -3.61 -4.88
C GLN A 68 -7.03 -3.24 -3.48
N VAL A 69 -6.49 -2.18 -2.88
CA VAL A 69 -6.93 -1.67 -1.57
C VAL A 69 -8.39 -1.21 -1.62
N MET A 70 -8.80 -0.49 -2.68
CA MET A 70 -10.19 -0.08 -2.88
C MET A 70 -11.14 -1.28 -2.98
N THR A 71 -10.71 -2.34 -3.69
CA THR A 71 -11.47 -3.59 -3.79
C THR A 71 -11.62 -4.27 -2.44
N ALA A 72 -10.54 -4.33 -1.65
CA ALA A 72 -10.56 -4.88 -0.31
C ALA A 72 -11.48 -4.08 0.63
N LEU A 73 -11.40 -2.75 0.59
CA LEU A 73 -12.25 -1.86 1.38
C LEU A 73 -13.73 -2.10 1.08
N THR A 74 -14.06 -2.16 -0.21
CA THR A 74 -15.45 -2.42 -0.66
C THR A 74 -15.96 -3.76 -0.12
N ALA A 75 -15.12 -4.80 -0.11
CA ALA A 75 -15.50 -6.11 0.43
C ALA A 75 -15.69 -6.06 1.95
N LEU A 76 -14.81 -5.36 2.69
CA LEU A 76 -14.93 -5.20 4.14
C LEU A 76 -16.20 -4.41 4.53
N GLU A 77 -16.49 -3.30 3.85
CA GLU A 77 -17.71 -2.52 4.08
C GLU A 77 -19.00 -3.31 3.76
N GLN A 78 -18.95 -4.22 2.80
CA GLN A 78 -20.09 -5.12 2.51
C GLN A 78 -20.29 -6.14 3.62
N MET A 79 -19.20 -6.66 4.19
CA MET A 79 -19.26 -7.58 5.33
C MET A 79 -19.83 -6.88 6.57
N GLU A 80 -19.44 -5.63 6.82
CA GLU A 80 -19.93 -4.83 7.95
C GLU A 80 -21.45 -4.61 7.85
N LYS A 81 -21.96 -4.28 6.66
CA LYS A 81 -23.40 -4.09 6.42
C LYS A 81 -24.22 -5.38 6.53
N SER A 82 -23.57 -6.53 6.49
CA SER A 82 -24.21 -7.86 6.52
C SER A 82 -24.12 -8.56 7.88
N ALA A 83 -23.41 -7.97 8.85
CA ALA A 83 -23.28 -8.43 10.23
C ALA A 83 -24.37 -7.84 11.13
#